data_AF-A0A2E8XE05-F1
#
_entry.id   AF-A0A2E8XE05-F1
#
_cell.length_a   1.000
_cell.length_b   1.000
_cell.length_c   1.000
_cell.angle_alpha   90.00
_cell.angle_beta   90.00
_cell.angle_gamma   90.00
#
_symmetry.space_group_name_H-M   'P 1'
#
loop_
_entity.id
_entity.type
_entity.pdbx_description
1 polymer ?
#
loop_
_entity_poly.entity_id
_entity_poly.type
_entity_poly.pdbx_seq_one_letter_code
_entity_poly.pdbx_strand_id
1 'polypeptide(L)'
;MQKINPLLDQASNDLKKSSSNSPTEVGQSSSAITSAADRVAEPDQDYVNNRELDHVDAVNQIFAEFEFAYHNQFHKAFAEVEALAIAKKYWLSNLERYSPRQIVAAAKHVIQSQDYLPSIAAFIRACEAGTDLFGLPSVRQAYVEACSAPSPKREFNWSHEAVYYAGRAAGWYFLANEREAAAFPVFEYHYEQLCRRVISGEELTIEAPEALSDKVERKLDKKEVKAKLAKLKKDLNL
;
A
#
# COMPACT_ATOMS: atom_id res chain seq x y z
N MET A 1 24.25 71.62 -18.33
CA MET A 1 23.20 72.65 -18.43
C MET A 1 22.02 72.07 -19.22
N GLN A 2 20.86 71.90 -18.55
CA GLN A 2 19.48 72.03 -19.10
C GLN A 2 18.98 70.94 -20.08
N LYS A 3 17.84 70.23 -19.94
CA LYS A 3 16.56 70.35 -19.17
C LYS A 3 15.98 68.91 -19.07
N ILE A 4 15.66 68.35 -17.89
CA ILE A 4 14.41 68.43 -17.09
C ILE A 4 13.19 67.72 -17.72
N ASN A 5 12.84 66.58 -17.10
CA ASN A 5 11.55 65.87 -17.13
C ASN A 5 10.36 66.84 -16.94
N PRO A 6 9.22 66.65 -17.63
CA PRO A 6 8.09 66.01 -16.94
C PRO A 6 7.09 65.31 -17.91
N LEU A 7 7.13 63.98 -17.99
CA LEU A 7 6.04 63.18 -18.58
C LEU A 7 5.48 62.11 -17.62
N LEU A 8 5.92 62.14 -16.36
CA LEU A 8 5.45 61.23 -15.30
C LEU A 8 4.36 61.83 -14.39
N ASP A 9 4.00 63.11 -14.53
CA ASP A 9 2.99 63.77 -13.69
C ASP A 9 1.56 63.76 -14.26
N GLN A 10 1.35 63.23 -15.48
CA GLN A 10 0.01 63.19 -16.10
C GLN A 10 -0.77 61.90 -15.88
N ALA A 11 -0.17 60.84 -15.33
CA ALA A 11 -0.86 59.59 -15.01
C ALA A 11 -1.34 59.49 -13.55
N SER A 12 -0.89 60.40 -12.67
CA SER A 12 -1.23 60.39 -11.24
C SER A 12 -2.44 61.27 -10.89
N ASN A 13 -3.03 61.96 -11.87
CA ASN A 13 -4.18 62.86 -11.67
C ASN A 13 -5.54 62.23 -11.95
N ASP A 14 -5.59 60.98 -12.43
CA ASP A 14 -6.85 60.24 -12.66
C ASP A 14 -7.30 59.36 -11.47
N LEU A 15 -6.60 59.45 -10.32
CA LEU A 15 -6.91 58.67 -9.11
C LEU A 15 -7.62 59.44 -8.00
N LYS A 16 -8.25 60.60 -8.29
CA LYS A 16 -9.04 61.34 -7.29
C LYS A 16 -10.39 61.79 -7.82
N LYS A 17 -11.43 60.98 -7.57
CA LYS A 17 -12.81 61.33 -7.19
C LYS A 17 -13.71 60.13 -7.48
N SER A 18 -14.00 59.29 -6.48
CA SER A 18 -15.29 59.20 -5.78
C SER A 18 -15.23 57.84 -5.05
N SER A 19 -15.68 57.60 -3.83
CA SER A 19 -16.84 58.11 -3.12
C SER A 19 -16.62 57.91 -1.62
N SER A 20 -16.99 58.91 -0.83
CA SER A 20 -17.25 58.73 0.60
C SER A 20 -18.61 58.05 0.78
N ASN A 21 -18.67 56.98 1.58
CA ASN A 21 -19.70 56.75 2.59
C ASN A 21 -19.55 55.33 3.16
N SER A 22 -19.00 55.25 4.36
CA SER A 22 -19.34 54.21 5.32
C SER A 22 -20.23 54.88 6.37
N PRO A 23 -21.29 54.18 6.81
CA PRO A 23 -21.33 53.89 8.23
C PRO A 23 -21.65 52.43 8.51
N THR A 24 -20.95 51.92 9.51
CA THR A 24 -21.20 50.69 10.24
C THR A 24 -22.60 50.72 10.86
N GLU A 25 -23.40 49.67 10.65
CA GLU A 25 -24.55 49.37 11.52
C GLU A 25 -24.61 47.87 11.80
N VAL A 26 -24.62 47.56 13.10
CA VAL A 26 -24.69 46.24 13.71
C VAL A 26 -26.17 45.88 13.88
N GLY A 27 -26.62 44.82 13.21
CA GLY A 27 -27.99 44.31 13.33
C GLY A 27 -28.01 42.94 14.01
N GLN A 28 -28.37 42.92 15.29
CA GLN A 28 -28.93 41.75 15.97
C GLN A 28 -30.40 41.61 15.56
N SER A 29 -30.83 40.43 15.16
CA SER A 29 -32.23 40.02 15.35
C SER A 29 -32.37 38.50 15.32
N SER A 30 -32.73 38.02 16.50
CA SER A 30 -33.20 36.71 16.93
C SER A 30 -34.49 36.23 16.25
N SER A 31 -34.65 34.89 16.28
CA SER A 31 -35.90 34.11 16.15
C SER A 31 -36.42 33.97 14.71
N ALA A 32 -36.83 32.81 14.19
CA ALA A 32 -37.32 31.60 14.82
C ALA A 32 -37.13 30.38 13.90
N ILE A 33 -37.19 29.23 14.56
CA ILE A 33 -37.15 27.85 14.09
C ILE A 33 -38.19 27.57 13.00
N THR A 34 -37.73 27.05 11.85
CA THR A 34 -38.53 26.13 11.03
C THR A 34 -37.60 25.06 10.45
N SER A 35 -37.61 23.90 11.09
CA SER A 35 -36.93 22.68 10.66
C SER A 35 -37.63 22.08 9.43
N ALA A 36 -37.05 22.26 8.26
CA ALA A 36 -37.27 21.41 7.09
C ALA A 36 -35.93 20.77 6.75
N ALA A 37 -35.88 19.45 6.92
CA ALA A 37 -34.69 18.64 6.76
C ALA A 37 -34.27 18.60 5.30
N ASP A 38 -33.23 19.35 4.96
CA ASP A 38 -32.39 19.10 3.80
C ASP A 38 -30.95 19.06 4.29
N ARG A 39 -30.57 17.90 4.84
CA ARG A 39 -29.19 17.62 5.22
C ARG A 39 -28.44 17.31 3.93
N VAL A 40 -27.80 18.34 3.37
CA VAL A 40 -26.66 18.13 2.49
C VAL A 40 -25.64 17.34 3.30
N ALA A 41 -25.54 16.05 3.02
CA ALA A 41 -24.53 15.18 3.60
C ALA A 41 -23.15 15.75 3.23
N GLU A 42 -22.35 16.07 4.23
CA GLU A 42 -20.91 16.21 4.00
C GLU A 42 -20.41 14.89 3.40
N PRO A 43 -19.57 14.92 2.36
CA PRO A 43 -19.02 13.68 1.84
C PRO A 43 -18.09 13.13 2.91
N ASP A 44 -18.49 12.00 3.50
CA ASP A 44 -17.65 11.19 4.38
C ASP A 44 -16.27 11.04 3.72
N GLN A 45 -15.24 11.53 4.41
CA GLN A 45 -13.83 11.51 3.97
C GLN A 45 -13.25 10.08 3.88
N ASP A 46 -14.07 9.06 4.08
CA ASP A 46 -13.69 7.66 4.12
C ASP A 46 -13.96 6.89 2.81
N TYR A 47 -14.51 7.54 1.77
CA TYR A 47 -14.80 6.92 0.46
C TYR A 47 -13.71 7.10 -0.62
N VAL A 48 -12.51 7.58 -0.28
CA VAL A 48 -11.45 7.83 -1.28
C VAL A 48 -10.43 6.69 -1.39
N ASN A 49 -10.40 5.75 -0.45
CA ASN A 49 -9.32 4.74 -0.39
C ASN A 49 -9.63 3.40 -1.08
N ASN A 50 -10.68 3.29 -1.89
CA ASN A 50 -10.92 2.07 -2.67
C ASN A 50 -11.36 2.34 -4.12
N ARG A 51 -10.81 3.37 -4.76
CA ARG A 51 -10.63 3.28 -6.21
C ARG A 51 -9.43 2.36 -6.41
N GLU A 52 -9.68 1.15 -6.91
CA GLU A 52 -8.62 0.38 -7.56
C GLU A 52 -7.93 1.33 -8.54
N LEU A 53 -6.68 1.68 -8.24
CA LEU A 53 -5.88 2.52 -9.12
C LEU A 53 -5.80 1.81 -10.46
N ASP A 54 -6.28 2.41 -11.54
CA ASP A 54 -6.08 1.87 -12.88
C ASP A 54 -4.60 2.06 -13.29
N HIS A 55 -4.09 1.22 -14.18
CA HIS A 55 -2.76 1.38 -14.77
C HIS A 55 -2.62 2.74 -15.48
N VAL A 56 -3.69 3.20 -16.14
CA VAL A 56 -3.72 4.52 -16.79
C VAL A 56 -3.57 5.64 -15.76
N ASP A 57 -4.26 5.53 -14.62
CA ASP A 57 -4.19 6.51 -13.54
C ASP A 57 -2.81 6.51 -12.89
N ALA A 58 -2.24 5.33 -12.63
CA ALA A 58 -0.88 5.19 -12.11
C ALA A 58 0.16 5.81 -13.05
N VAL A 59 0.07 5.53 -14.36
CA VAL A 59 0.99 6.14 -15.36
C VAL A 59 0.81 7.66 -15.42
N ASN A 60 -0.42 8.16 -15.39
CA ASN A 60 -0.64 9.61 -15.35
C ASN A 60 -0.07 10.25 -14.08
N GLN A 61 -0.24 9.59 -12.93
CA GLN A 61 0.31 10.05 -11.66
C GLN A 61 1.84 10.11 -11.69
N ILE A 62 2.54 9.05 -12.13
CA ILE A 62 4.01 9.07 -12.17
C ILE A 62 4.55 10.15 -13.12
N PHE A 63 3.86 10.41 -14.25
CA PHE A 63 4.27 11.47 -15.18
C PHE A 63 4.10 12.86 -14.55
N ALA A 64 3.05 13.07 -13.75
CA ALA A 64 2.88 14.30 -12.98
C ALA A 64 3.96 14.45 -11.89
N GLU A 65 4.31 13.35 -11.20
CA GLU A 65 5.41 13.35 -10.23
C GLU A 65 6.76 13.65 -10.90
N PHE A 66 7.01 13.12 -12.10
CA PHE A 66 8.21 13.42 -12.88
C PHE A 66 8.26 14.84 -13.43
N GLU A 67 7.11 15.40 -13.83
CA GLU A 67 7.02 16.80 -14.24
C GLU A 67 7.42 17.74 -13.09
N PHE A 68 7.02 17.42 -11.86
CA PHE A 68 7.39 18.19 -10.68
C PHE A 68 8.85 17.98 -10.28
N ALA A 69 9.31 16.72 -10.22
CA ALA A 69 10.67 16.39 -9.79
C ALA A 69 11.75 16.81 -10.79
N TYR A 70 11.48 16.68 -12.09
CA TYR A 70 12.46 16.87 -13.17
C TYR A 70 12.06 17.97 -14.16
N HIS A 71 11.34 19.00 -13.70
CA HIS A 71 10.70 20.06 -14.50
C HIS A 71 11.45 20.46 -15.80
N ASN A 72 12.70 20.90 -15.71
CA ASN A 72 13.48 21.34 -16.89
C ASN A 72 13.80 20.20 -17.87
N GLN A 73 14.12 19.00 -17.38
CA GLN A 73 14.41 17.84 -18.22
C GLN A 73 13.13 17.31 -18.86
N PHE A 74 12.04 17.31 -18.09
CA PHE A 74 10.73 16.84 -18.54
C PHE A 74 10.19 17.69 -19.69
N HIS A 75 10.15 19.02 -19.56
CA HIS A 75 9.67 19.89 -20.65
C HIS A 75 10.60 19.90 -21.88
N LYS A 76 11.90 19.60 -21.71
CA LYS A 76 12.81 19.40 -22.85
C LYS A 76 12.56 18.09 -23.58
N ALA A 77 12.29 17.01 -22.85
CA ALA A 77 12.03 15.70 -23.43
C ALA A 77 10.61 15.60 -24.05
N PHE A 78 9.64 16.29 -23.45
CA PHE A 78 8.22 16.24 -23.82
C PHE A 78 7.67 17.64 -24.11
N ALA A 79 8.31 18.36 -25.02
CA ALA A 79 7.89 19.72 -25.39
C ALA A 79 6.53 19.76 -26.11
N GLU A 80 6.19 18.68 -26.83
CA GLU A 80 4.96 18.55 -27.60
C GLU A 80 3.95 17.66 -26.88
N VAL A 81 2.68 18.07 -26.88
CA VAL A 81 1.58 17.35 -26.21
C VAL A 81 1.39 15.95 -26.82
N GLU A 82 1.56 15.82 -28.13
CA GLU A 82 1.47 14.52 -28.82
C GLU A 82 2.61 13.57 -28.41
N ALA A 83 3.84 14.09 -28.28
CA ALA A 83 4.98 13.31 -27.81
C ALA A 83 4.77 12.80 -26.37
N LEU A 84 4.18 13.61 -25.49
CA LEU A 84 3.81 13.20 -24.13
C LEU A 84 2.76 12.07 -24.14
N ALA A 85 1.73 12.17 -25.00
CA ALA A 85 0.70 11.13 -25.12
C ALA A 85 1.28 9.80 -25.63
N ILE A 86 2.17 9.84 -26.64
CA ILE A 86 2.87 8.67 -27.16
C ILE A 86 3.75 8.04 -26.07
N ALA A 87 4.49 8.86 -25.32
CA ALA A 87 5.33 8.40 -24.23
C ALA A 87 4.52 7.70 -23.13
N LYS A 88 3.40 8.29 -22.69
CA LYS A 88 2.49 7.66 -21.72
C LYS A 88 1.96 6.32 -22.21
N LYS A 89 1.52 6.24 -23.46
CA LYS A 89 1.05 4.97 -24.07
C LYS A 89 2.17 3.93 -24.13
N TYR A 90 3.38 4.33 -24.51
CA TYR A 90 4.54 3.45 -24.54
C TYR A 90 4.90 2.93 -23.13
N TRP A 91 4.90 3.81 -22.12
CA TRP A 91 5.14 3.43 -20.73
C TRP A 91 4.05 2.49 -20.21
N LEU A 92 2.78 2.79 -20.49
CA LEU A 92 1.64 1.94 -20.13
C LEU A 92 1.84 0.51 -20.63
N SER A 93 2.10 0.31 -21.93
CA SER A 93 2.30 -1.03 -22.49
C SER A 93 3.51 -1.78 -21.92
N ASN A 94 4.54 -1.07 -21.43
CA ASN A 94 5.67 -1.71 -20.77
C ASN A 94 5.39 -2.05 -19.30
N LEU A 95 4.47 -1.32 -18.66
CA LEU A 95 4.16 -1.42 -17.24
C LEU A 95 2.90 -2.23 -16.92
N GLU A 96 2.14 -2.66 -17.94
CA GLU A 96 0.96 -3.52 -17.80
C GLU A 96 1.19 -4.77 -16.91
N ARG A 97 2.41 -5.29 -16.88
CA ARG A 97 2.76 -6.48 -16.07
C ARG A 97 2.94 -6.19 -14.56
N TYR A 98 3.04 -4.93 -14.16
CA TYR A 98 3.25 -4.52 -12.77
C TYR A 98 1.97 -3.98 -12.17
N SER A 99 1.81 -4.05 -10.85
CA SER A 99 0.62 -3.50 -10.22
C SER A 99 0.67 -1.96 -10.21
N PRO A 100 -0.49 -1.27 -10.29
CA PRO A 100 -0.58 0.19 -10.17
C PRO A 100 0.11 0.73 -8.91
N ARG A 101 -0.03 0.01 -7.79
CA ARG A 101 0.65 0.34 -6.51
C ARG A 101 2.17 0.23 -6.63
N GLN A 102 2.68 -0.80 -7.30
CA GLN A 102 4.11 -1.00 -7.53
C GLN A 102 4.70 0.10 -8.41
N ILE A 103 3.98 0.51 -9.46
CA ILE A 103 4.41 1.59 -10.37
C ILE A 103 4.58 2.91 -9.61
N VAL A 104 3.62 3.27 -8.76
CA VAL A 104 3.69 4.50 -7.95
C VAL A 104 4.80 4.41 -6.89
N ALA A 105 4.95 3.27 -6.23
CA ALA A 105 6.03 3.07 -5.25
C ALA A 105 7.41 3.16 -5.90
N ALA A 106 7.58 2.58 -7.09
CA ALA A 106 8.82 2.66 -7.86
C ALA A 106 9.15 4.10 -8.27
N ALA A 107 8.15 4.90 -8.68
CA ALA A 107 8.36 6.30 -9.02
C ALA A 107 8.92 7.11 -7.86
N LYS A 108 8.36 6.93 -6.66
CA LYS A 108 8.88 7.58 -5.44
C LYS A 108 10.33 7.19 -5.16
N HIS A 109 10.66 5.91 -5.29
CA HIS A 109 12.02 5.43 -5.10
C HIS A 109 13.00 6.00 -6.14
N VAL A 110 12.57 6.10 -7.41
CA VAL A 110 13.38 6.68 -8.49
C VAL A 110 13.63 8.16 -8.28
N ILE A 111 12.61 8.92 -7.88
CA ILE A 111 12.74 10.36 -7.58
C ILE A 111 13.72 10.60 -6.42
N GLN A 112 13.81 9.69 -5.47
CA GLN A 112 14.74 9.80 -4.33
C GLN A 112 16.17 9.34 -4.66
N SER A 113 16.34 8.47 -5.67
CA SER A 113 17.63 7.82 -5.95
C SER A 113 18.34 8.36 -7.20
N GLN A 114 17.61 8.96 -8.14
CA GLN A 114 18.15 9.44 -9.41
C GLN A 114 18.04 10.97 -9.51
N ASP A 115 19.12 11.62 -9.96
CA ASP A 115 19.14 13.08 -10.19
C ASP A 115 18.56 13.48 -11.55
N TYR A 116 18.34 12.51 -12.44
CA TYR A 116 17.94 12.71 -13.83
C TYR A 116 16.66 11.96 -14.16
N LEU A 117 15.94 12.45 -15.19
CA LEU A 117 14.73 11.81 -15.68
C LEU A 117 15.05 10.36 -16.10
N PRO A 118 14.38 9.35 -15.49
CA PRO A 118 14.71 7.95 -15.73
C PRO A 118 14.30 7.51 -17.14
N SER A 119 15.09 6.60 -17.72
CA SER A 119 14.63 5.82 -18.88
C SER A 119 13.64 4.74 -18.45
N ILE A 120 12.81 4.26 -19.38
CA ILE A 120 11.86 3.16 -19.12
C ILE A 120 12.58 1.91 -18.55
N ALA A 121 13.80 1.61 -19.03
CA ALA A 121 14.56 0.46 -18.55
C ALA A 121 15.05 0.65 -17.11
N ALA A 122 15.47 1.86 -16.74
CA ALA A 122 15.81 2.19 -15.36
C ALA A 122 14.59 2.10 -14.44
N PHE A 123 13.44 2.57 -14.93
CA PHE A 123 12.18 2.50 -14.20
C PHE A 123 11.69 1.06 -14.00
N ILE A 124 11.78 0.20 -15.03
CA ILE A 124 11.48 -1.24 -14.93
C ILE A 124 12.31 -1.91 -13.84
N ARG A 125 13.63 -1.63 -13.78
CA ARG A 125 14.49 -2.16 -12.72
C ARG A 125 14.08 -1.68 -11.34
N ALA A 126 13.62 -0.43 -11.22
CA ALA A 126 13.11 0.10 -9.96
C ALA A 126 11.78 -0.57 -9.55
N CYS A 127 10.90 -0.89 -10.51
CA CYS A 127 9.71 -1.69 -10.25
C CYS A 127 10.08 -3.08 -9.73
N GLU A 128 11.07 -3.74 -10.35
CA GLU A 128 11.55 -5.07 -9.95
C GLU A 128 12.22 -5.06 -8.57
N ALA A 129 12.99 -4.02 -8.25
CA ALA A 129 13.59 -3.82 -6.93
C ALA A 129 12.54 -3.47 -5.85
N GLY A 130 11.31 -3.13 -6.25
CA GLY A 130 10.23 -2.74 -5.37
C GLY A 130 9.69 -3.83 -4.45
N THR A 131 10.11 -5.10 -4.57
CA THR A 131 9.77 -6.16 -3.60
C THR A 131 10.08 -5.75 -2.16
N ASP A 132 11.22 -5.09 -1.95
CA ASP A 132 11.64 -4.58 -0.64
C ASP A 132 10.69 -3.48 -0.11
N LEU A 133 10.06 -2.70 -1.02
CA LEU A 133 9.08 -1.67 -0.66
C LEU A 133 7.79 -2.25 -0.10
N PHE A 134 7.48 -3.51 -0.39
CA PHE A 134 6.33 -4.23 0.17
C PHE A 134 6.68 -5.02 1.44
N GLY A 135 7.88 -4.84 2.00
CA GLY A 135 8.34 -5.54 3.21
C GLY A 135 8.60 -7.04 2.97
N LEU A 136 8.74 -7.46 1.70
CA LEU A 136 9.07 -8.84 1.37
C LEU A 136 10.57 -9.08 1.59
N PRO A 137 10.98 -9.99 2.50
CA PRO A 137 12.39 -10.29 2.69
C PRO A 137 13.03 -10.87 1.42
N SER A 138 14.35 -10.80 1.32
CA SER A 138 15.04 -11.48 0.20
C SER A 138 14.76 -12.99 0.22
N VAL A 139 14.73 -13.63 -0.96
CA VAL A 139 14.44 -15.08 -1.10
C VAL A 139 15.30 -15.93 -0.16
N ARG A 140 16.58 -15.58 -0.03
CA ARG A 140 17.51 -16.30 0.85
C ARG A 140 17.19 -16.11 2.33
N GLN A 141 16.84 -14.91 2.75
CA GLN A 141 16.42 -14.64 4.12
C GLN A 141 15.11 -15.37 4.45
N ALA A 142 14.13 -15.29 3.55
CA ALA A 142 12.86 -16.00 3.65
C ALA A 142 13.06 -17.53 3.79
N TYR A 143 13.97 -18.10 3.00
CA TYR A 143 14.30 -19.52 3.07
C TYR A 143 14.93 -19.92 4.41
N VAL A 144 15.90 -19.13 4.90
CA VAL A 144 16.55 -19.38 6.20
C VAL A 144 15.53 -19.27 7.33
N GLU A 145 14.67 -18.27 7.30
CA GLU A 145 13.57 -18.10 8.26
C GLU A 145 12.64 -19.31 8.23
N ALA A 146 12.20 -19.75 7.05
CA ALA A 146 11.33 -20.92 6.87
C ALA A 146 11.94 -22.22 7.43
N CYS A 147 13.25 -22.42 7.25
CA CYS A 147 13.98 -23.57 7.77
C CYS A 147 14.18 -23.51 9.29
N SER A 148 14.42 -22.31 9.84
CA SER A 148 14.67 -22.10 11.27
C SER A 148 13.40 -22.05 12.13
N ALA A 149 12.23 -21.84 11.52
CA ALA A 149 10.98 -21.65 12.24
C ALA A 149 10.56 -22.91 13.04
N PRO A 150 10.42 -22.81 14.39
CA PRO A 150 9.98 -23.91 15.23
C PRO A 150 8.51 -24.28 14.97
N SER A 151 8.12 -25.49 15.35
CA SER A 151 6.71 -25.89 15.40
C SER A 151 6.09 -25.40 16.72
N PRO A 152 4.90 -24.76 16.73
CA PRO A 152 3.93 -24.58 15.65
C PRO A 152 4.23 -23.40 14.71
N LYS A 153 4.33 -23.69 13.40
CA LYS A 153 4.67 -22.69 12.38
C LYS A 153 3.61 -21.59 12.14
N ARG A 154 2.40 -21.76 12.67
CA ARG A 154 1.30 -20.78 12.56
C ARG A 154 1.36 -19.68 13.61
N GLU A 155 2.00 -19.93 14.75
CA GLU A 155 2.14 -18.98 15.87
C GLU A 155 3.49 -18.26 15.84
N PHE A 156 4.30 -18.53 14.81
CA PHE A 156 5.59 -17.90 14.64
C PHE A 156 5.43 -16.46 14.09
N ASN A 157 6.25 -15.54 14.61
CA ASN A 157 6.30 -14.16 14.13
C ASN A 157 7.08 -14.10 12.82
N TRP A 158 6.39 -14.35 11.72
CA TRP A 158 6.97 -14.28 10.38
C TRP A 158 7.30 -12.83 10.00
N SER A 159 8.43 -12.63 9.31
CA SER A 159 8.77 -11.33 8.72
C SER A 159 7.71 -10.86 7.72
N HIS A 160 7.13 -11.81 6.98
CA HIS A 160 5.98 -11.61 6.14
C HIS A 160 5.23 -12.93 5.96
N GLU A 161 3.90 -12.86 5.89
CA GLU A 161 3.01 -13.99 5.61
C GLU A 161 3.34 -14.73 4.31
N ALA A 162 3.91 -14.05 3.32
CA ALA A 162 4.40 -14.68 2.09
C ALA A 162 5.43 -15.78 2.38
N VAL A 163 6.28 -15.62 3.40
CA VAL A 163 7.27 -16.62 3.83
C VAL A 163 6.59 -17.87 4.36
N TYR A 164 5.56 -17.70 5.20
CA TYR A 164 4.75 -18.80 5.73
C TYR A 164 4.05 -19.58 4.61
N TYR A 165 3.39 -18.87 3.68
CA TYR A 165 2.69 -19.52 2.58
C TYR A 165 3.65 -20.21 1.60
N ALA A 166 4.83 -19.64 1.36
CA ALA A 166 5.85 -20.26 0.51
C ALA A 166 6.39 -21.54 1.13
N GLY A 167 6.68 -21.52 2.43
CA GLY A 167 7.13 -22.71 3.14
C GLY A 167 6.05 -23.79 3.25
N ARG A 168 4.78 -23.40 3.38
CA ARG A 168 3.65 -24.33 3.32
C ARG A 168 3.52 -24.97 1.94
N ALA A 169 3.67 -24.19 0.86
CA ALA A 169 3.57 -24.67 -0.51
C ALA A 169 4.74 -25.60 -0.91
N ALA A 170 5.96 -25.25 -0.52
CA ALA A 170 7.14 -26.09 -0.71
C ALA A 170 7.14 -27.33 0.19
N GLY A 171 6.41 -27.27 1.31
CA GLY A 171 6.24 -28.37 2.25
C GLY A 171 7.25 -28.33 3.38
N TRP A 172 6.78 -28.11 4.61
CA TRP A 172 7.62 -27.98 5.79
C TRP A 172 8.53 -29.18 6.07
N TYR A 173 8.03 -30.39 5.83
CA TYR A 173 8.82 -31.62 5.99
C TYR A 173 9.93 -31.74 4.94
N PHE A 174 9.64 -31.31 3.71
CA PHE A 174 10.60 -31.31 2.61
C PHE A 174 11.73 -30.31 2.89
N LEU A 175 11.37 -29.08 3.29
CA LEU A 175 12.34 -28.04 3.66
C LEU A 175 13.23 -28.43 4.86
N ALA A 176 12.70 -29.22 5.81
CA ALA A 176 13.45 -29.61 7.01
C ALA A 176 14.41 -30.80 6.80
N ASN A 177 14.13 -31.68 5.84
CA ASN A 177 14.87 -32.94 5.68
C ASN A 177 15.78 -32.99 4.46
N GLU A 178 15.46 -32.22 3.42
CA GLU A 178 16.26 -32.21 2.20
C GLU A 178 17.45 -31.26 2.28
N ARG A 179 18.42 -31.46 1.38
CA ARG A 179 19.58 -30.57 1.28
C ARG A 179 19.18 -29.23 0.67
N GLU A 180 19.86 -28.15 1.09
CA GLU A 180 19.65 -26.79 0.58
C GLU A 180 19.63 -26.74 -0.96
N ALA A 181 20.55 -27.45 -1.63
CA ALA A 181 20.62 -27.48 -3.09
C ALA A 181 19.34 -28.01 -3.80
N ALA A 182 18.55 -28.86 -3.13
CA ALA A 182 17.30 -29.39 -3.67
C ALA A 182 16.07 -28.63 -3.13
N ALA A 183 16.11 -28.19 -1.87
CA ALA A 183 15.01 -27.51 -1.22
C ALA A 183 14.89 -26.03 -1.63
N PHE A 184 16.02 -25.34 -1.81
CA PHE A 184 16.06 -23.91 -2.13
C PHE A 184 15.36 -23.55 -3.45
N PRO A 185 15.60 -24.22 -4.60
CA PRO A 185 14.95 -23.86 -5.86
C PRO A 185 13.42 -24.04 -5.82
N VAL A 186 12.95 -25.06 -5.10
CA VAL A 186 11.52 -25.32 -4.91
C VAL A 186 10.89 -24.21 -4.08
N PHE A 187 11.54 -23.83 -2.98
CA PHE A 187 11.09 -22.71 -2.16
C PHE A 187 11.09 -21.39 -2.93
N GLU A 188 12.18 -21.09 -3.64
CA GLU A 188 12.35 -19.88 -4.46
C GLU A 188 11.22 -19.73 -5.46
N TYR A 189 10.89 -20.80 -6.21
CA TYR A 189 9.78 -20.79 -7.15
C TYR A 189 8.45 -20.42 -6.49
N HIS A 190 8.12 -21.05 -5.35
CA HIS A 190 6.87 -20.75 -4.64
C HIS A 190 6.86 -19.34 -4.03
N TYR A 191 7.99 -18.90 -3.49
CA TYR A 191 8.14 -17.59 -2.88
C TYR A 191 8.00 -16.46 -3.89
N GLU A 192 8.62 -16.58 -5.07
CA GLU A 192 8.47 -15.59 -6.14
C GLU A 192 7.03 -15.45 -6.62
N GLN A 193 6.31 -16.57 -6.75
CA GLN A 193 4.90 -16.55 -7.17
C GLN A 193 4.03 -15.84 -6.14
N LEU A 194 4.28 -16.06 -4.85
CA LEU A 194 3.58 -15.39 -3.77
C LEU A 194 3.94 -13.90 -3.69
N CYS A 195 5.21 -13.55 -3.86
CA CYS A 195 5.65 -12.16 -3.93
C CYS A 195 4.88 -11.40 -5.04
N ARG A 196 4.76 -11.98 -6.23
CA ARG A 196 3.98 -11.37 -7.33
C ARG A 196 2.52 -11.15 -6.96
N ARG A 197 1.91 -12.09 -6.24
CA ARG A 197 0.52 -12.01 -5.77
C ARG A 197 0.32 -10.91 -4.71
N VAL A 198 1.21 -10.86 -3.72
CA VAL A 198 1.20 -9.79 -2.70
C VAL A 198 1.36 -8.42 -3.35
N ILE A 199 2.28 -8.31 -4.30
CA ILE A 199 2.50 -7.07 -5.06
C ILE A 199 1.27 -6.70 -5.89
N SER A 200 0.53 -7.68 -6.42
CA SER A 200 -0.74 -7.44 -7.12
C SER A 200 -1.89 -6.99 -6.20
N GLY A 201 -1.68 -6.99 -4.88
CA GLY A 201 -2.66 -6.55 -3.89
C GLY A 201 -3.41 -7.68 -3.19
N GLU A 202 -2.99 -8.94 -3.34
CA GLU A 202 -3.57 -10.05 -2.59
C GLU A 202 -3.10 -9.99 -1.13
N GLU A 203 -4.02 -9.77 -0.19
CA GLU A 203 -3.73 -9.83 1.23
C GLU A 203 -3.65 -11.28 1.70
N LEU A 204 -2.43 -11.74 2.00
CA LEU A 204 -2.19 -13.04 2.57
C LEU A 204 -2.42 -12.99 4.08
N THR A 205 -3.65 -13.24 4.54
CA THR A 205 -3.93 -13.36 5.98
C THR A 205 -3.58 -14.76 6.45
N ILE A 206 -2.73 -14.89 7.48
CA ILE A 206 -2.56 -16.17 8.18
C ILE A 206 -3.75 -16.32 9.13
N GLU A 207 -4.70 -17.19 8.82
CA GLU A 207 -5.73 -17.58 9.76
C GLU A 207 -5.07 -18.32 10.94
N ALA A 208 -4.89 -17.60 12.04
CA ALA A 208 -4.55 -18.22 13.32
C ALA A 208 -5.68 -19.18 13.69
N PRO A 209 -5.39 -20.44 14.08
CA PRO A 209 -6.44 -21.29 14.60
C PRO A 209 -7.04 -20.58 15.81
N GLU A 210 -8.37 -20.48 15.84
CA GLU A 210 -9.11 -20.25 17.08
C GLU A 210 -8.50 -21.18 18.11
N ALA A 211 -8.00 -20.62 19.22
CA ALA A 211 -7.42 -21.40 20.29
C ALA A 211 -8.38 -22.56 20.54
N LEU A 212 -7.91 -23.80 20.38
CA LEU A 212 -8.72 -24.97 20.70
C LEU A 212 -9.28 -24.68 22.08
N SER A 213 -10.61 -24.51 22.18
CA SER A 213 -11.26 -24.23 23.46
C SER A 213 -10.65 -25.21 24.44
N ASP A 214 -10.07 -24.72 25.54
CA ASP A 214 -9.50 -25.58 26.57
C ASP A 214 -10.59 -26.57 26.97
N LYS A 215 -10.60 -27.74 26.32
CA LYS A 215 -11.22 -28.92 26.87
C LYS A 215 -10.26 -29.26 27.98
N VAL A 216 -10.43 -28.54 29.09
CA VAL A 216 -9.93 -28.90 30.39
C VAL A 216 -10.42 -30.32 30.56
N GLU A 217 -9.57 -31.28 30.24
CA GLU A 217 -9.77 -32.66 30.63
C GLU A 217 -9.76 -32.63 32.14
N ARG A 218 -10.95 -32.43 32.71
CA ARG A 218 -11.17 -32.38 34.14
C ARG A 218 -10.80 -33.77 34.61
N LYS A 219 -9.57 -33.93 35.12
CA LYS A 219 -9.10 -35.18 35.71
C LYS A 219 -10.16 -35.60 36.72
N LEU A 220 -10.83 -36.70 36.42
CA LEU A 220 -11.90 -37.23 37.26
C LEU A 220 -11.32 -37.48 38.66
N ASP A 221 -11.98 -36.97 39.70
CA ASP A 221 -11.50 -37.16 41.07
C ASP A 221 -11.45 -38.67 41.40
N LYS A 222 -10.52 -39.09 42.26
CA LYS A 222 -10.29 -40.51 42.59
C LYS A 222 -11.57 -41.23 43.04
N LYS A 223 -12.49 -40.50 43.69
CA LYS A 223 -13.81 -41.00 44.09
C LYS A 223 -14.72 -41.27 42.88
N GLU A 224 -14.72 -40.39 41.89
CA GLU A 224 -15.52 -40.52 40.67
C GLU A 224 -14.98 -41.62 39.75
N VAL A 225 -13.64 -41.78 39.68
CA VAL A 225 -13.01 -42.93 38.99
C VAL A 225 -13.47 -44.23 39.62
N LYS A 226 -13.39 -44.35 40.96
CA LYS A 226 -13.79 -45.57 41.68
C LYS A 226 -15.28 -45.89 41.50
N ALA A 227 -16.14 -44.88 41.49
CA ALA A 227 -17.58 -45.06 41.26
C ALA A 227 -17.87 -45.52 39.83
N LYS A 228 -17.22 -44.94 38.81
CA LYS A 228 -17.36 -45.39 37.42
C LYS A 228 -16.80 -46.80 37.20
N LEU A 229 -15.68 -47.14 37.84
CA LEU A 229 -15.09 -48.48 37.79
C LEU A 229 -15.99 -49.53 38.46
N ALA A 230 -16.64 -49.19 39.58
CA ALA A 230 -17.62 -50.06 40.23
C ALA A 230 -18.89 -50.26 39.38
N LYS A 231 -19.32 -49.22 38.66
CA LYS A 231 -20.41 -49.32 37.66
C LYS A 231 -20.03 -50.25 36.51
N LEU A 232 -18.84 -50.04 35.92
CA LEU A 232 -18.31 -50.90 34.86
C LEU A 232 -18.16 -52.37 35.29
N LYS A 233 -17.73 -52.63 36.52
CA LYS A 233 -17.67 -54.00 37.06
C LYS A 233 -19.04 -54.66 37.17
N LYS A 234 -20.05 -53.93 37.65
CA LYS A 234 -21.44 -54.41 37.69
C LYS A 234 -22.00 -54.68 36.30
N ASP A 235 -21.75 -53.78 35.35
CA ASP A 235 -22.25 -53.91 33.97
C ASP A 235 -21.58 -55.08 33.22
N LEU A 236 -20.34 -55.44 33.61
CA LEU A 236 -19.58 -56.55 33.04
C LEU A 236 -19.72 -57.88 33.82
N ASN A 237 -20.55 -57.94 34.87
CA ASN A 237 -20.77 -59.13 35.72
C ASN A 237 -19.45 -59.80 36.20
N LEU A 238 -18.50 -58.99 36.66
CA LEU A 238 -17.24 -59.39 37.32
C LEU A 238 -17.29 -59.07 38.81
#